data_AF-A0A0D0RGJ5-F1
#
_entry.id   AF-A0A0D0RGJ5-F1
#
_cell.length_a   1.000
_cell.length_b   1.000
_cell.length_c   1.000
_cell.angle_alpha   90.00
_cell.angle_beta   90.00
_cell.angle_gamma   90.00
#
_symmetry.space_group_name_H-M   'P 1'
#
loop_
_entity.id
_entity.type
_entity.pdbx_description
1 polymer ?
#
loop_
_entity_poly.entity_id
_entity_poly.type
_entity_poly.pdbx_seq_one_letter_code
_entity_poly.pdbx_strand_id
1 'polypeptide(L)'
;MTTISVKVWDFKKGMSGKKITKTKKITVNKNIAGTVKKIFEEIYKGKEKAPIYSAGGFSWRTGQHGQGLAIDLNPKYNYFINNNTKKILSGKYWNPKKYAYSIKRNGDIEKAFAKYGFARGFWSTKSDYMHFSYFGV
;
A
#
# COMPACT_ATOMS: atom_id res chain seq x y z
N MET A 1 -11.80 -13.22 -8.47
CA MET A 1 -10.88 -12.07 -8.61
C MET A 1 -11.24 -11.23 -9.82
N THR A 2 -10.79 -9.98 -9.85
CA THR A 2 -10.83 -9.08 -11.02
C THR A 2 -9.63 -8.13 -10.97
N THR A 3 -9.15 -7.72 -12.14
CA THR A 3 -8.07 -6.73 -12.27
C THR A 3 -8.67 -5.34 -12.48
N ILE A 4 -8.23 -4.38 -11.69
CA ILE A 4 -8.59 -2.97 -11.83
C ILE A 4 -7.38 -2.14 -12.22
N SER A 5 -7.63 -1.06 -12.97
CA SER A 5 -6.64 -0.03 -13.28
C SER A 5 -6.90 1.19 -12.41
N VAL A 6 -5.87 1.68 -11.71
CA VAL A 6 -5.95 2.84 -10.82
C VAL A 6 -4.87 3.87 -11.17
N LYS A 7 -5.22 5.16 -11.07
CA LYS A 7 -4.27 6.27 -11.24
C LYS A 7 -3.49 6.48 -9.95
N VAL A 8 -2.20 6.74 -10.07
CA VAL A 8 -1.32 7.07 -8.95
C VAL A 8 -0.36 8.19 -9.33
N TRP A 9 0.14 8.90 -8.33
CA TRP A 9 1.34 9.71 -8.49
C TRP A 9 2.57 8.82 -8.43
N ASP A 10 3.55 9.08 -9.28
CA ASP A 10 4.85 8.41 -9.26
C ASP A 10 5.91 9.36 -9.84
N PHE A 11 7.19 9.14 -9.56
CA PHE A 11 8.24 9.98 -10.14
C PHE A 11 8.47 9.64 -11.61
N LYS A 12 8.76 10.67 -12.43
CA LYS A 12 9.08 10.48 -13.86
C LYS A 12 10.32 9.60 -14.03
N LYS A 13 11.35 9.82 -13.21
CA LYS A 13 12.58 9.04 -13.18
C LYS A 13 13.06 8.91 -11.72
N GLY A 14 13.56 7.73 -11.35
CA GLY A 14 14.12 7.50 -10.02
C GLY A 14 13.11 7.64 -8.87
N MET A 15 13.45 8.44 -7.88
CA MET A 15 12.76 8.54 -6.59
C MET A 15 12.47 9.98 -6.13
N SER A 16 12.76 10.98 -6.96
CA SER A 16 12.68 12.40 -6.61
C SER A 16 12.36 13.25 -7.85
N GLY A 17 12.06 14.53 -7.63
CA GLY A 17 11.76 15.49 -8.70
C GLY A 17 10.30 15.45 -9.16
N LYS A 18 10.07 15.64 -10.47
CA LYS A 18 8.72 15.79 -11.03
C LYS A 18 7.91 14.49 -10.88
N LYS A 19 6.81 14.58 -10.14
CA LYS A 19 5.77 13.54 -10.09
C LYS A 19 4.88 13.64 -11.34
N ILE A 20 4.52 12.48 -11.88
CA ILE A 20 3.61 12.32 -13.02
C ILE A 20 2.51 11.34 -12.65
N THR A 21 1.43 11.37 -13.42
CA THR A 21 0.38 10.35 -13.30
C THR A 21 0.84 9.07 -13.99
N LYS A 22 0.71 7.94 -13.30
CA LYS A 22 0.86 6.60 -13.89
C LYS A 22 -0.37 5.76 -13.55
N THR A 23 -0.53 4.67 -14.27
CA THR A 23 -1.56 3.67 -13.99
C THR A 23 -0.93 2.43 -13.39
N LYS A 24 -1.54 1.87 -12.35
CA LYS A 24 -1.19 0.54 -11.80
C LYS A 24 -2.35 -0.42 -12.03
N LYS A 25 -2.04 -1.66 -12.38
CA LYS A 25 -3.01 -2.77 -12.45
C LYS A 25 -2.91 -3.57 -11.17
N ILE A 26 -4.04 -3.80 -10.51
CA ILE A 26 -4.10 -4.54 -9.24
C ILE A 26 -5.22 -5.57 -9.35
N THR A 27 -4.90 -6.83 -9.07
CA THR A 27 -5.88 -7.91 -8.99
C THR A 27 -6.44 -7.96 -7.58
N VAL A 28 -7.77 -7.92 -7.41
CA VAL A 28 -8.45 -7.92 -6.11
C VAL A 28 -9.70 -8.81 -6.16
N ASN A 29 -10.34 -9.03 -5.01
CA ASN A 29 -11.66 -9.65 -4.96
C ASN A 29 -12.69 -8.77 -5.70
N LYS A 30 -13.59 -9.40 -6.46
CA LYS A 30 -14.61 -8.69 -7.24
C LYS A 30 -15.48 -7.79 -6.36
N ASN A 31 -15.78 -8.23 -5.14
CA ASN A 31 -16.69 -7.53 -4.23
C ASN A 31 -16.10 -6.24 -3.65
N ILE A 32 -14.77 -6.12 -3.56
CA ILE A 32 -14.11 -4.90 -3.06
C ILE A 32 -13.52 -4.03 -4.20
N ALA A 33 -13.64 -4.47 -5.46
CA ALA A 33 -12.99 -3.79 -6.58
C ALA A 33 -13.41 -2.32 -6.71
N GLY A 34 -14.70 -2.03 -6.49
CA GLY A 34 -15.22 -0.65 -6.47
C GLY A 34 -14.64 0.17 -5.31
N THR A 35 -14.56 -0.41 -4.13
CA THR A 35 -13.97 0.22 -2.93
C THR A 35 -12.50 0.56 -3.15
N VAL A 36 -11.71 -0.39 -3.68
CA VAL A 36 -10.28 -0.15 -3.95
C VAL A 36 -10.10 0.94 -5.00
N LYS A 37 -10.92 1.00 -6.06
CA LYS A 37 -10.87 2.12 -7.01
C LYS A 37 -11.09 3.48 -6.32
N LYS A 38 -12.07 3.59 -5.41
CA LYS A 38 -12.34 4.81 -4.64
C LYS A 38 -11.18 5.19 -3.72
N ILE A 39 -10.57 4.21 -3.04
CA ILE A 39 -9.38 4.43 -2.20
C ILE A 39 -8.28 5.09 -3.02
N PHE A 40 -7.92 4.50 -4.17
CA PHE A 40 -6.85 5.05 -5.00
C PHE A 40 -7.20 6.39 -5.63
N GLU A 41 -8.47 6.63 -5.97
CA GLU A 41 -8.93 7.94 -6.44
C GLU A 41 -8.77 9.01 -5.35
N GLU A 42 -9.12 8.71 -4.11
CA GLU A 42 -8.96 9.61 -2.96
C GLU A 42 -7.48 9.91 -2.68
N ILE A 43 -6.63 8.88 -2.71
CA ILE A 43 -5.16 9.05 -2.60
C ILE A 43 -4.62 9.94 -3.73
N TYR A 44 -5.09 9.73 -4.96
CA TYR A 44 -4.63 10.47 -6.14
C TYR A 44 -5.03 11.96 -6.09
N LYS A 45 -6.23 12.25 -5.58
CA LYS A 45 -6.73 13.62 -5.37
C LYS A 45 -6.20 14.28 -4.09
N GLY A 46 -5.57 13.51 -3.20
CA GLY A 46 -5.00 13.96 -1.94
C GLY A 46 -3.90 15.02 -2.09
N LYS A 47 -3.80 15.91 -1.10
CA LYS A 47 -2.85 17.03 -1.11
C LYS A 47 -1.39 16.57 -1.07
N GLU A 48 -1.10 15.43 -0.45
CA GLU A 48 0.26 14.88 -0.35
C GLU A 48 0.81 14.45 -1.73
N LYS A 49 -0.10 14.13 -2.67
CA LYS A 49 0.25 13.47 -3.94
C LYS A 49 1.21 12.32 -3.68
N ALA A 50 0.86 11.46 -2.72
CA ALA A 50 1.74 10.42 -2.19
C ALA A 50 2.17 9.48 -3.33
N PRO A 51 3.48 9.28 -3.55
CA PRO A 51 3.93 8.52 -4.72
C PRO A 51 3.85 7.01 -4.46
N ILE A 52 3.35 6.26 -5.45
CA ILE A 52 3.20 4.81 -5.42
C ILE A 52 4.02 4.21 -6.57
N TYR A 53 5.21 3.72 -6.24
CA TYR A 53 6.11 3.02 -7.14
C TYR A 53 5.55 1.66 -7.57
N SER A 54 4.99 0.90 -6.63
CA SER A 54 4.39 -0.40 -6.89
C SER A 54 3.22 -0.70 -5.97
N ALA A 55 2.26 -1.45 -6.50
CA ALA A 55 1.10 -1.93 -5.78
C ALA A 55 0.84 -3.40 -6.15
N GLY A 56 0.76 -4.27 -5.14
CA GLY A 56 0.44 -5.69 -5.29
C GLY A 56 -0.87 -6.01 -4.60
N GLY A 57 -1.71 -6.86 -5.20
CA GLY A 57 -2.98 -7.30 -4.64
C GLY A 57 -2.97 -8.81 -4.41
N PHE A 58 -3.88 -9.51 -5.09
CA PHE A 58 -3.97 -10.97 -5.10
C PHE A 58 -2.63 -11.64 -5.45
N SER A 59 -2.31 -12.69 -4.72
CA SER A 59 -1.25 -13.64 -5.03
C SER A 59 -1.65 -15.04 -4.58
N TRP A 60 -1.13 -16.07 -5.26
CA TRP A 60 -1.42 -17.48 -4.98
C TRP A 60 -0.76 -17.95 -3.67
N ARG A 61 -1.28 -17.47 -2.54
CA ARG A 61 -0.84 -17.80 -1.18
C ARG A 61 -2.04 -17.82 -0.23
N THR A 62 -1.86 -18.31 1.00
CA THR A 62 -2.89 -18.25 2.03
C THR A 62 -3.10 -16.83 2.56
N GLY A 63 -4.19 -16.62 3.31
CA GLY A 63 -4.53 -15.33 3.93
C GLY A 63 -5.19 -14.33 2.97
N GLN A 64 -5.26 -13.06 3.39
CA GLN A 64 -6.06 -12.04 2.69
C GLN A 64 -5.52 -11.71 1.29
N HIS A 65 -4.25 -11.93 1.00
CA HIS A 65 -3.75 -11.85 -0.39
C HIS A 65 -4.31 -12.97 -1.27
N GLY A 66 -4.41 -14.20 -0.78
CA GLY A 66 -5.06 -15.30 -1.50
C GLY A 66 -6.54 -15.05 -1.77
N GLN A 67 -7.18 -14.27 -0.92
CA GLN A 67 -8.58 -13.88 -1.06
C GLN A 67 -8.76 -12.61 -1.90
N GLY A 68 -7.67 -11.96 -2.32
CA GLY A 68 -7.68 -10.68 -3.04
C GLY A 68 -8.20 -9.51 -2.20
N LEU A 69 -8.06 -9.58 -0.87
CA LEU A 69 -8.57 -8.63 0.13
C LEU A 69 -7.46 -7.80 0.79
N ALA A 70 -6.22 -7.96 0.34
CA ALA A 70 -5.07 -7.21 0.83
C ALA A 70 -4.28 -6.57 -0.30
N ILE A 71 -3.64 -5.45 0.01
CA ILE A 71 -2.84 -4.64 -0.90
C ILE A 71 -1.51 -4.28 -0.24
N ASP A 72 -0.41 -4.57 -0.92
CA ASP A 72 0.94 -4.21 -0.51
C ASP A 72 1.47 -3.07 -1.38
N LEU A 73 1.97 -2.00 -0.77
CA LEU A 73 2.47 -0.80 -1.46
C LEU A 73 3.96 -0.57 -1.19
N ASN A 74 4.74 -0.37 -2.26
CA ASN A 74 6.15 0.04 -2.19
C ASN A 74 7.00 -0.83 -1.22
N PRO A 75 7.04 -2.17 -1.36
CA PRO A 75 7.62 -3.10 -0.37
C PRO A 75 9.11 -2.84 -0.06
N LYS A 76 9.88 -2.37 -1.04
CA LYS A 76 11.29 -1.99 -0.82
C LYS A 76 11.45 -0.87 0.22
N TYR A 77 10.49 0.04 0.30
CA TYR A 77 10.52 1.27 1.11
C TYR A 77 9.56 1.21 2.30
N ASN A 78 8.95 0.05 2.53
CA ASN A 78 8.02 -0.21 3.62
C ASN A 78 8.24 -1.66 4.04
N TYR A 79 9.13 -1.88 5.00
CA TYR A 79 9.47 -3.24 5.46
C TYR A 79 8.35 -3.93 6.25
N PHE A 80 8.52 -5.24 6.39
CA PHE A 80 7.84 -6.06 7.39
C PHE A 80 8.85 -6.43 8.47
N ILE A 81 8.56 -6.10 9.73
CA ILE A 81 9.47 -6.29 10.85
C ILE A 81 8.80 -7.04 12.00
N ASN A 82 9.54 -7.94 12.64
CA ASN A 82 9.16 -8.48 13.94
C ASN A 82 9.54 -7.48 15.04
N ASN A 83 8.56 -7.00 15.78
CA ASN A 83 8.75 -5.92 16.76
C ASN A 83 9.56 -6.35 17.98
N ASN A 84 9.53 -7.64 18.32
CA ASN A 84 10.24 -8.19 19.48
C ASN A 84 11.72 -8.39 19.18
N THR A 85 12.03 -9.01 18.04
CA THR A 85 13.43 -9.34 17.66
C THR A 85 14.11 -8.26 16.83
N LYS A 86 13.37 -7.25 16.38
CA LYS A 86 13.80 -6.24 15.39
C LYS A 86 14.24 -6.83 14.05
N LYS A 87 13.98 -8.12 13.79
CA LYS A 87 14.32 -8.79 12.54
C LYS A 87 13.41 -8.30 11.41
N ILE A 88 14.02 -7.84 10.31
CA ILE A 88 13.31 -7.56 9.07
C ILE A 88 12.97 -8.90 8.40
N LEU A 89 11.69 -9.10 8.13
CA LEU A 89 11.13 -10.32 7.52
C LEU A 89 10.95 -10.14 6.00
N SER A 90 10.66 -8.92 5.54
CA SER A 90 10.55 -8.57 4.12
C SER A 90 10.76 -7.06 3.91
N GLY A 91 11.01 -6.64 2.67
CA GLY A 91 11.36 -5.26 2.34
C GLY A 91 12.77 -4.89 2.79
N LYS A 92 13.10 -3.59 2.77
CA LYS A 92 14.44 -3.12 3.16
C LYS A 92 14.45 -2.15 4.33
N TYR A 93 13.56 -1.16 4.34
CA TYR A 93 13.50 -0.14 5.41
C TYR A 93 12.20 0.65 5.33
N TRP A 94 11.92 1.43 6.37
CA TRP A 94 10.87 2.45 6.38
C TRP A 94 11.44 3.75 6.97
N ASN A 95 11.47 4.83 6.17
CA ASN A 95 11.83 6.16 6.66
C ASN A 95 11.11 7.23 5.83
N PRO A 96 9.91 7.67 6.24
CA PRO A 96 9.10 8.64 5.50
C PRO A 96 9.72 10.03 5.38
N LYS A 97 10.71 10.36 6.22
CA LYS A 97 11.44 11.64 6.11
C LYS A 97 12.49 11.61 5.01
N LYS A 98 13.09 10.44 4.75
CA LYS A 98 14.17 10.26 3.77
C LYS A 98 13.69 9.73 2.42
N TYR A 99 12.71 8.83 2.40
CA TYR A 99 12.29 8.14 1.19
C TYR A 99 10.83 8.45 0.87
N ALA A 100 10.61 9.08 -0.28
CA ALA A 100 9.28 9.52 -0.69
C ALA A 100 8.26 8.37 -0.88
N TYR A 101 8.73 7.14 -1.14
CA TYR A 101 7.87 5.95 -1.26
C TYR A 101 7.58 5.25 0.09
N SER A 102 8.23 5.68 1.19
CA SER A 102 7.88 5.22 2.54
C SER A 102 6.57 5.87 2.98
N ILE A 103 5.59 5.03 3.30
CA ILE A 103 4.21 5.45 3.58
C ILE A 103 4.15 6.05 4.98
N LYS A 104 3.88 7.35 5.03
CA LYS A 104 3.71 8.13 6.27
C LYS A 104 2.57 7.57 7.12
N ARG A 105 2.76 7.61 8.44
CA ARG A 105 1.66 7.43 9.40
C ARG A 105 0.72 8.62 9.30
N ASN A 106 -0.59 8.38 9.40
CA ASN A 106 -1.62 9.41 9.28
C ASN A 106 -1.55 10.25 7.98
N GLY A 107 -0.88 9.74 6.94
CA GLY A 107 -0.80 10.36 5.61
C GLY A 107 -2.01 10.01 4.72
N ASP A 108 -2.02 10.53 3.49
CA ASP A 108 -3.17 10.38 2.59
C ASP A 108 -3.48 8.90 2.29
N ILE A 109 -2.44 8.07 2.10
CA ILE A 109 -2.59 6.63 1.87
C ILE A 109 -3.28 5.95 3.04
N GLU A 110 -2.73 6.10 4.25
CA GLU A 110 -3.24 5.40 5.42
C GLU A 110 -4.66 5.83 5.79
N LYS A 111 -4.95 7.14 5.71
CA LYS A 111 -6.28 7.70 5.94
C LYS A 111 -7.30 7.18 4.93
N ALA A 112 -6.94 7.15 3.65
CA ALA A 112 -7.83 6.63 2.62
C ALA A 112 -8.15 5.15 2.88
N PHE A 113 -7.16 4.29 3.09
CA PHE A 113 -7.42 2.88 3.40
C PHE A 113 -8.30 2.70 4.64
N ALA A 114 -7.97 3.38 5.74
CA ALA A 114 -8.74 3.32 6.99
C ALA A 114 -10.20 3.76 6.81
N LYS A 115 -10.45 4.83 6.05
CA LYS A 115 -11.81 5.33 5.76
C LYS A 115 -12.72 4.28 5.12
N TYR A 116 -12.16 3.36 4.33
CA TYR A 116 -12.92 2.31 3.66
C TYR A 116 -12.78 0.95 4.35
N GLY A 117 -12.40 0.93 5.63
CA GLY A 117 -12.39 -0.27 6.48
C GLY A 117 -11.14 -1.13 6.42
N PHE A 118 -10.08 -0.71 5.71
CA PHE A 118 -8.82 -1.44 5.71
C PHE A 118 -7.98 -1.06 6.93
N ALA A 119 -7.39 -2.06 7.58
CA ALA A 119 -6.33 -1.83 8.57
C ALA A 119 -4.96 -1.90 7.90
N ARG A 120 -4.01 -1.13 8.42
CA ARG A 120 -2.59 -1.30 8.09
C ARG A 120 -2.04 -2.47 8.89
N GLY A 121 -1.10 -3.24 8.32
CA GLY A 121 -0.50 -4.48 8.85
C GLY A 121 0.25 -4.38 10.18
N PHE A 122 -0.30 -3.74 11.21
CA PHE A 122 0.31 -3.55 12.52
C PHE A 122 -0.29 -4.52 13.53
N TRP A 123 0.17 -5.77 13.49
CA TRP A 123 -0.15 -6.81 14.46
C TRP A 123 0.62 -6.63 15.77
N SER A 124 0.17 -7.30 16.83
CA SER A 124 0.77 -7.24 18.17
C SER A 124 2.29 -7.45 18.19
N THR A 125 2.79 -8.41 17.42
CA THR A 125 4.22 -8.79 17.40
C THR A 125 4.95 -8.39 16.11
N LYS A 126 4.24 -7.91 15.10
CA LYS A 126 4.83 -7.63 13.79
C LYS A 126 4.20 -6.40 13.14
N SER A 127 5.03 -5.56 12.55
CA SER A 127 4.58 -4.39 11.80
C SER A 127 4.98 -4.52 10.35
N ASP A 128 4.00 -4.68 9.48
CA ASP A 128 4.13 -4.58 8.04
C ASP A 128 3.68 -3.20 7.55
N TYR A 129 4.66 -2.41 7.15
CA TYR A 129 4.44 -1.04 6.72
C TYR A 129 3.89 -0.95 5.30
N MET A 130 4.00 -2.00 4.49
CA MET A 130 3.50 -2.01 3.11
C MET A 130 2.05 -2.46 3.02
N HIS A 131 1.59 -3.20 4.03
CA HIS A 131 0.38 -4.00 3.97
C HIS A 131 -0.88 -3.28 4.45
N PHE A 132 -1.96 -3.46 3.69
CA PHE A 132 -3.32 -3.06 4.05
C PHE A 132 -4.30 -4.21 3.79
N SER A 133 -5.12 -4.55 4.78
CA SER A 133 -6.05 -5.68 4.75
C SER A 133 -7.48 -5.26 5.10
N TYR A 134 -8.47 -5.81 4.40
CA TYR A 134 -9.87 -5.45 4.59
C TYR A 134 -10.47 -5.99 5.91
N PHE A 135 -10.07 -7.19 6.34
CA PHE A 135 -10.52 -7.79 7.60
C PHE A 135 -9.55 -7.56 8.76
N GLY A 136 -8.77 -6.47 8.72
CA GLY A 136 -8.01 -6.03 9.88
C GLY A 136 -6.68 -6.73 10.13
N VAL A 137 -6.15 -6.44 11.32
CA VAL A 137 -4.95 -6.99 11.95
C VAL A 137 -5.27 -7.53 13.32
#